data_AF-A0A9Q4EYS0-F1
#
_entry.id   AF-A0A9Q4EYS0-F1
#
_cell.length_a   1.000
_cell.length_b   1.000
_cell.length_c   1.000
_cell.angle_alpha   90.00
_cell.angle_beta   90.00
_cell.angle_gamma   90.00
#
_symmetry.space_group_name_H-M   'P 1'
#
loop_
_entity.id
_entity.type
_entity.pdbx_description
1 polymer ?
#
loop_
_entity_poly.entity_id
_entity_poly.type
_entity_poly.pdbx_seq_one_letter_code
_entity_poly.pdbx_strand_id
1 'polypeptide(L)'
;MKRSIFVGVRFQPEEYEFLCEKAEKDPETRMRTGSKNLSAYVRKKTLQESGYQKELQIQKELKELVYQFRKIGTNINQATKQLHIGYEPAAAADRLEKNMKILEQQFEKMKEELKQTYGNHEDIKH
;
A
#
# COMPACT_ATOMS: atom_id res chain seq x y z
N MET A 1 -14.03 -0.13 -8.40
CA MET A 1 -14.99 -1.04 -7.71
C MET A 1 -16.17 -0.21 -7.21
N LYS A 2 -17.41 -0.59 -7.52
CA LYS A 2 -18.62 0.15 -7.08
C LYS A 2 -18.91 -0.19 -5.62
N ARG A 3 -19.20 0.81 -4.79
CA ARG A 3 -19.61 0.61 -3.39
C ARG A 3 -21.10 0.28 -3.38
N SER A 4 -21.46 -0.95 -2.98
CA SER A 4 -22.83 -1.46 -3.01
C SER A 4 -23.49 -1.59 -1.63
N ILE A 5 -22.70 -1.60 -0.55
CA ILE A 5 -23.20 -1.73 0.83
C ILE A 5 -23.55 -0.36 1.38
N PHE A 6 -24.75 -0.25 1.97
CA PHE A 6 -25.24 0.94 2.66
C PHE A 6 -25.27 0.70 4.17
N VAL A 7 -24.79 1.68 4.94
CA VAL A 7 -24.86 1.70 6.41
C VAL A 7 -25.56 2.99 6.81
N GLY A 8 -26.73 2.87 7.46
CA GLY A 8 -27.48 4.00 7.97
C GLY A 8 -27.01 4.39 9.38
N VAL A 9 -26.80 5.68 9.61
CA VAL A 9 -26.45 6.25 10.92
C VAL A 9 -27.47 7.33 11.24
N ARG A 10 -27.89 7.42 12.52
CA ARG A 10 -28.81 8.45 13.00
C ARG A 10 -28.01 9.55 13.68
N PHE A 11 -28.36 10.79 13.40
CA PHE A 11 -27.76 12.00 13.95
C PHE A 11 -28.87 12.91 14.46
N GLN A 12 -28.60 13.67 15.51
CA GLN A 12 -29.37 14.85 15.85
C GLN A 12 -29.20 15.93 14.77
N PRO A 13 -30.14 16.88 14.64
CA PRO A 13 -30.03 17.96 13.66
C PRO A 13 -28.71 18.74 13.74
N GLU A 14 -28.25 19.02 14.95
CA GLU A 14 -27.02 19.79 15.21
C GLU A 14 -25.77 19.00 14.79
N GLU A 15 -25.76 17.69 15.03
CA GLU A 15 -24.69 16.79 14.61
C GLU A 15 -24.61 16.70 13.08
N TYR A 16 -25.77 16.66 12.42
CA TYR A 16 -25.84 16.63 10.97
C TYR A 16 -25.36 17.94 10.33
N GLU A 17 -25.72 19.08 10.91
CA GLU A 17 -25.27 20.39 10.44
C GLU A 17 -23.75 20.55 10.61
N PHE A 18 -23.21 20.14 11.75
CA PHE A 18 -21.77 20.08 11.99
C PHE A 18 -21.05 19.21 10.94
N LEU A 19 -21.57 18.02 10.64
CA LEU A 19 -21.00 17.14 9.60
C LEU A 19 -21.06 17.78 8.22
N CYS A 20 -22.15 18.47 7.89
CA CYS A 20 -22.29 19.20 6.63
C CYS A 20 -21.23 20.29 6.48
N GLU A 21 -21.07 21.12 7.52
CA GLU A 21 -20.08 22.20 7.53
C GLU A 21 -18.66 21.66 7.34
N LYS A 22 -18.31 20.57 8.05
CA LYS A 22 -17.01 19.94 7.92
C LYS A 22 -16.77 19.34 6.53
N ALA A 23 -17.79 18.70 5.95
CA ALA A 23 -17.71 18.12 4.60
C ALA A 23 -17.63 19.18 3.49
N GLU A 24 -18.21 20.37 3.70
CA GLU A 24 -18.08 21.50 2.77
C GLU A 24 -16.67 22.10 2.76
N LYS A 25 -16.04 22.11 3.93
CA LYS A 25 -14.69 22.67 4.13
C LYS A 25 -13.55 21.70 3.78
N ASP A 26 -13.82 20.41 3.56
CA ASP A 26 -12.79 19.41 3.21
C ASP A 26 -12.63 19.26 1.68
N PRO A 27 -11.61 19.89 1.06
CA PRO A 27 -11.45 19.90 -0.40
C PRO A 27 -11.23 18.51 -1.00
N GLU A 28 -10.67 17.57 -0.25
CA GLU A 28 -10.36 16.23 -0.75
C GLU A 28 -11.59 15.34 -0.95
N THR A 29 -12.69 15.64 -0.25
CA THR A 29 -13.89 14.80 -0.31
C THR A 29 -15.02 15.41 -1.10
N ARG A 30 -14.95 16.70 -1.46
CA ARG A 30 -15.97 17.41 -2.25
C ARG A 30 -16.24 16.75 -3.60
N MET A 31 -17.46 16.96 -4.10
CA MET A 31 -17.81 16.56 -5.47
C MET A 31 -17.05 17.42 -6.49
N ARG A 32 -16.92 16.95 -7.73
CA ARG A 32 -16.33 17.73 -8.83
C ARG A 32 -17.06 19.06 -9.09
N THR A 33 -18.34 19.12 -8.76
CA THR A 33 -19.20 20.31 -8.82
C THR A 33 -18.95 21.29 -7.67
N GLY A 34 -18.08 20.96 -6.71
CA GLY A 34 -17.81 21.77 -5.52
C GLY A 34 -18.82 21.59 -4.38
N SER A 35 -19.88 20.81 -4.57
CA SER A 35 -20.85 20.51 -3.51
C SER A 35 -20.30 19.53 -2.47
N LYS A 36 -20.89 19.56 -1.27
CA LYS A 36 -20.52 18.65 -0.18
C LYS A 36 -20.74 17.20 -0.52
N ASN A 37 -19.91 16.34 0.06
CA ASN A 37 -20.03 14.89 -0.07
C ASN A 37 -19.84 14.22 1.28
N LEU A 38 -20.92 14.18 2.05
CA LEU A 38 -20.95 13.59 3.38
C LEU A 38 -20.45 12.14 3.39
N SER A 39 -20.85 11.34 2.39
CA SER A 39 -20.42 9.95 2.27
C SER A 39 -18.92 9.80 2.14
N ALA A 40 -18.27 10.67 1.36
CA ALA A 40 -16.82 10.64 1.21
C ALA A 40 -16.13 11.16 2.47
N TYR A 41 -16.64 12.23 3.08
CA TYR A 41 -16.12 12.81 4.31
C TYR A 41 -16.16 11.82 5.48
N VAL A 42 -17.31 11.21 5.75
CA VAL A 42 -17.46 10.23 6.84
C VAL A 42 -16.52 9.04 6.62
N ARG A 43 -16.44 8.50 5.41
CA ARG A 43 -15.50 7.40 5.13
C ARG A 43 -14.04 7.82 5.29
N LYS A 44 -13.67 9.05 4.92
CA LYS A 44 -12.33 9.58 5.12
C LYS A 44 -12.00 9.55 6.61
N LYS A 45 -12.85 10.14 7.45
CA LYS A 45 -12.69 10.16 8.90
C LYS A 45 -12.68 8.75 9.50
N THR A 46 -13.63 7.90 9.17
CA THR A 46 -13.73 6.56 9.78
C THR A 46 -12.67 5.58 9.28
N LEU A 47 -12.24 5.63 8.00
CA LEU A 47 -11.36 4.61 7.41
C LEU A 47 -9.91 5.04 7.20
N GLN A 48 -9.63 6.35 7.07
CA GLN A 48 -8.23 6.81 7.03
C GLN A 48 -7.69 7.06 8.43
N GLU A 49 -8.46 7.66 9.33
CA GLU A 49 -7.97 7.96 10.68
C GLU A 49 -7.89 6.70 11.55
N SER A 50 -8.66 5.64 11.22
CA SER A 50 -8.51 4.32 11.86
C SER A 50 -7.30 3.52 11.37
N GLY A 51 -6.54 4.03 10.38
CA GLY A 51 -5.42 3.30 9.79
C GLY A 51 -5.81 2.17 8.83
N TYR A 52 -7.09 1.80 8.74
CA TYR A 52 -7.58 0.69 7.90
C TYR A 52 -7.14 0.79 6.43
N GLN A 53 -7.19 1.99 5.83
CA GLN A 53 -6.71 2.17 4.46
C GLN A 53 -5.20 2.01 4.32
N LYS A 54 -4.42 2.47 5.31
CA LYS A 54 -2.97 2.29 5.32
C LYS A 54 -2.62 0.81 5.48
N GLU A 55 -3.27 0.11 6.40
CA GLU A 55 -3.03 -1.32 6.63
C GLU A 55 -3.37 -2.16 5.40
N LEU A 56 -4.49 -1.88 4.72
CA LEU A 56 -4.83 -2.52 3.44
C LEU A 56 -3.79 -2.28 2.34
N GLN A 57 -3.20 -1.09 2.31
CA GLN A 57 -2.15 -0.74 1.35
C GLN A 57 -0.87 -1.53 1.66
N ILE A 58 -0.44 -1.57 2.93
CA ILE A 58 0.70 -2.39 3.39
C ILE A 58 0.49 -3.85 3.03
N GLN A 59 -0.68 -4.42 3.31
CA GLN A 59 -0.96 -5.83 3.03
C GLN A 59 -0.84 -6.16 1.53
N LYS A 60 -1.26 -5.25 0.65
CA LYS A 60 -1.09 -5.42 -0.80
C LYS A 60 0.37 -5.36 -1.20
N GLU A 61 1.12 -4.38 -0.69
CA GLU A 61 2.55 -4.23 -0.95
C GLU A 61 3.35 -5.44 -0.45
N LEU A 62 3.03 -5.95 0.75
CA LEU A 62 3.60 -7.19 1.28
C LEU A 62 3.29 -8.40 0.40
N LYS A 63 2.05 -8.52 -0.09
CA LYS A 63 1.68 -9.63 -0.99
C LYS A 63 2.45 -9.58 -2.31
N GLU A 64 2.63 -8.39 -2.86
CA GLU A 64 3.46 -8.19 -4.05
C GLU A 64 4.93 -8.53 -3.78
N LEU A 65 5.46 -8.14 -2.62
CA LEU A 65 6.81 -8.49 -2.20
C LEU A 65 7.02 -10.01 -2.11
N VAL A 66 6.10 -10.73 -1.46
CA VAL A 66 6.13 -12.20 -1.38
C VAL A 66 6.12 -12.82 -2.78
N TYR A 67 5.35 -12.26 -3.71
CA TYR A 67 5.31 -12.71 -5.08
C TYR A 67 6.65 -12.52 -5.81
N GLN A 68 7.30 -11.36 -5.64
CA GLN A 68 8.62 -11.11 -6.22
C GLN A 68 9.68 -12.07 -5.65
N PHE A 69 9.69 -12.32 -4.33
CA PHE A 69 10.58 -13.32 -3.71
C PHE A 69 10.40 -14.72 -4.33
N ARG A 70 9.16 -15.12 -4.62
CA ARG A 70 8.89 -16.41 -5.27
C ARG A 70 9.47 -16.47 -6.68
N LYS A 71 9.38 -15.39 -7.46
CA LYS A 71 10.02 -15.31 -8.79
C LYS A 71 11.54 -15.43 -8.69
N ILE A 72 12.15 -14.74 -7.72
CA ILE A 72 13.59 -14.80 -7.47
C ILE A 72 14.01 -16.24 -7.15
N GLY A 73 13.35 -16.90 -6.20
CA GLY A 73 13.66 -18.29 -5.85
C GLY A 73 13.52 -19.24 -7.05
N THR A 74 12.54 -18.98 -7.92
CA THR A 74 12.37 -19.75 -9.17
C THR A 74 13.53 -19.52 -10.13
N ASN A 75 13.97 -18.27 -10.33
CA ASN A 75 15.10 -17.94 -11.20
C ASN A 75 16.42 -18.52 -10.67
N ILE A 76 16.65 -18.47 -9.35
CA ILE A 76 17.80 -19.10 -8.69
C ILE A 76 17.79 -20.61 -8.95
N ASN A 77 16.66 -21.27 -8.70
CA ASN A 77 16.53 -22.71 -8.90
C ASN A 77 16.78 -23.12 -10.37
N GLN A 78 16.36 -22.29 -11.34
CA GLN A 78 16.64 -22.50 -12.75
C GLN A 78 18.15 -22.37 -13.06
N ALA A 79 18.80 -21.32 -12.54
CA ALA A 79 20.25 -21.12 -12.71
C ALA A 79 21.05 -22.29 -12.10
N THR A 80 20.68 -22.74 -10.90
CA THR A 80 21.32 -23.89 -10.25
C THR A 80 21.16 -25.18 -11.08
N LYS A 81 19.99 -25.44 -11.65
CA LYS A 81 19.78 -26.58 -12.54
C LYS A 81 20.63 -26.48 -13.82
N GLN A 82 20.73 -25.29 -14.42
CA GLN A 82 21.57 -25.09 -15.61
C GLN A 82 23.05 -25.32 -15.32
N LEU A 83 23.54 -24.83 -14.17
CA LEU A 83 24.90 -25.09 -13.70
C LEU A 83 25.16 -26.57 -13.45
N HIS A 84 24.19 -27.28 -12.86
CA HIS A 84 24.30 -28.72 -12.59
C HIS A 84 24.34 -29.57 -13.88
N ILE A 85 23.76 -29.07 -14.97
CA ILE A 85 23.70 -29.77 -16.27
C ILE A 85 24.92 -29.40 -17.17
N GLY A 86 25.87 -28.60 -16.67
CA GLY A 86 27.12 -28.28 -17.38
C GLY A 86 26.97 -27.27 -18.52
N TYR A 87 25.85 -26.53 -18.58
CA TYR A 87 25.65 -25.47 -19.57
C TYR A 87 26.35 -24.17 -19.10
N GLU A 88 27.17 -23.59 -19.97
CA GLU A 88 28.11 -22.46 -19.74
C GLU A 88 27.97 -21.69 -18.40
N PRO A 89 28.84 -21.98 -17.42
CA PRO A 89 28.75 -21.46 -16.06
C PRO A 89 28.82 -19.93 -15.93
N ALA A 90 29.58 -19.27 -16.82
CA ALA A 90 29.83 -17.83 -16.75
C ALA A 90 28.58 -17.00 -17.06
N ALA A 91 27.86 -17.31 -18.16
CA ALA A 91 26.66 -16.57 -18.53
C ALA A 91 25.48 -16.79 -17.56
N ALA A 92 25.42 -17.96 -16.91
CA ALA A 92 24.44 -18.22 -15.86
C ALA A 92 24.77 -17.45 -14.57
N ALA A 93 26.04 -17.41 -14.17
CA ALA A 93 26.52 -16.65 -13.03
C ALA A 93 26.33 -15.13 -13.21
N ASP A 94 26.68 -14.58 -14.38
CA ASP A 94 26.51 -13.16 -14.69
C ASP A 94 25.03 -12.73 -14.64
N ARG A 95 24.12 -13.56 -15.14
CA ARG A 95 22.68 -13.32 -15.05
C ARG A 95 22.18 -13.37 -13.61
N LEU A 96 22.69 -14.29 -12.81
CA LEU A 96 22.35 -14.39 -11.40
C LEU A 96 22.83 -13.16 -10.63
N GLU A 97 24.08 -12.75 -10.82
CA GLU A 97 24.65 -11.56 -10.16
C GLU A 97 23.88 -10.28 -10.52
N LYS A 98 23.54 -10.11 -11.81
CA LYS A 98 22.72 -8.96 -12.27
C LYS A 98 21.34 -8.94 -11.62
N ASN A 99 20.69 -10.10 -11.49
CA ASN A 99 19.39 -10.20 -10.82
C ASN A 99 19.50 -9.90 -9.32
N MET A 100 20.59 -10.29 -8.65
CA MET A 100 20.83 -9.99 -7.24
C MET A 100 21.07 -8.50 -6.99
N LYS A 101 21.82 -7.81 -7.86
CA LYS A 101 22.01 -6.35 -7.76
C LYS A 101 20.70 -5.57 -7.92
N ILE A 102 19.83 -5.98 -8.84
CA ILE A 102 18.50 -5.36 -9.02
C ILE A 102 17.65 -5.54 -7.75
N LEU A 103 17.74 -6.72 -7.14
CA LEU A 103 17.01 -7.06 -5.91
C LEU A 103 17.46 -6.19 -4.73
N GLU A 104 18.77 -6.02 -4.52
CA GLU A 104 19.31 -5.12 -3.49
C GLU A 104 18.79 -3.68 -3.65
N GLN A 105 18.79 -3.16 -4.88
CA GLN A 105 18.29 -1.81 -5.16
C GLN A 105 16.79 -1.67 -4.86
N GLN A 106 15.97 -2.67 -5.22
CA GLN A 106 14.55 -2.68 -4.91
C GLN A 106 14.29 -2.76 -3.40
N PHE A 107 15.13 -3.50 -2.67
CA PHE A 107 15.01 -3.65 -1.22
C PHE A 107 15.35 -2.37 -0.46
N GLU A 108 16.44 -1.68 -0.82
CA GLU A 108 16.79 -0.41 -0.18
C GLU A 108 15.75 0.68 -0.48
N LYS A 109 15.23 0.75 -1.71
CA LYS A 109 14.14 1.68 -2.04
C LYS A 109 12.89 1.42 -1.21
N MET A 110 12.49 0.16 -1.06
CA MET A 110 11.34 -0.22 -0.23
C MET A 110 11.55 0.14 1.25
N LYS A 111 12.76 -0.08 1.77
CA LYS A 111 13.13 0.27 3.15
C LYS A 111 13.07 1.79 3.38
N GLU A 112 13.46 2.60 2.40
CA GLU A 112 13.28 4.06 2.45
C GLU A 112 11.81 4.46 2.44
N GLU A 113 11.00 3.88 1.55
CA GLU A 113 9.55 4.14 1.46
C GLU A 113 8.82 3.78 2.77
N LEU A 114 9.18 2.64 3.39
CA LEU A 114 8.65 2.23 4.68
C LEU A 114 9.09 3.16 5.82
N LYS A 115 10.35 3.60 5.84
CA LYS A 115 10.84 4.59 6.82
C LYS A 115 10.13 5.93 6.69
N GLN A 116 9.89 6.42 5.48
CA GLN A 116 9.15 7.66 5.26
C GLN A 116 7.70 7.55 5.72
N THR A 117 7.09 6.38 5.53
CA THR A 117 5.67 6.17 5.81
C THR A 117 5.39 5.86 7.30
N TYR A 118 6.30 5.18 7.99
CA TYR A 118 6.09 4.67 9.36
C TYR A 118 7.16 5.12 10.38
N GLY A 119 8.30 5.63 9.94
CA GLY A 119 9.44 5.96 10.80
C GLY A 119 9.28 7.22 11.67
N ASN A 120 8.25 8.05 11.41
CA ASN A 120 7.96 9.26 12.18
C ASN A 120 6.84 9.08 13.23
N HIS A 121 6.42 7.85 13.52
CA HIS A 121 5.59 7.62 14.70
C HIS A 121 6.48 7.58 15.93
N GLU A 122 6.81 8.76 16.48
CA GLU A 122 7.14 8.84 17.90
C GLU A 122 6.03 8.14 18.67
N ASP A 123 6.42 7.22 19.56
CA ASP A 123 5.53 6.49 20.44
C ASP A 123 4.48 7.44 21.04
N ILE A 124 3.23 7.34 20.57
CA ILE A 124 2.10 7.95 21.26
C ILE A 124 1.93 7.12 22.53
N LYS A 125 2.65 7.53 23.58
CA LYS A 125 2.44 7.09 24.96
C LYS A 125 0.99 7.42 25.31
N HIS A 126 0.19 6.38 25.52
CA HIS A 126 -1.04 6.47 26.29
C HIS A 126 -0.71 6.48 27.79
#